data_AF-A0A922MNN1-F1
#
_entry.id   AF-A0A922MNN1-F1
#
_cell.length_a   1.000
_cell.length_b   1.000
_cell.length_c   1.000
_cell.angle_alpha   90.00
_cell.angle_beta   90.00
_cell.angle_gamma   90.00
#
_symmetry.space_group_name_H-M   'P 1'
#
loop_
_entity.id
_entity.type
_entity.pdbx_description
1 polymer ?
#
loop_
_entity_poly.entity_id
_entity_poly.type
_entity_poly.pdbx_seq_one_letter_code
_entity_poly.pdbx_strand_id
1 'polypeptide(L)'
;MEDGPDSKEIQEFNDYMVTQWLEDEAFVDIWCAHNQRHRTTNAVEAWHKKLNSCLPSHPNLYQVLKVLKDDANLQCVKINQVNFDMPNSKRRLPKDVAADKWYEHVTNQLLAEQITVGHCLEKFTL
;
A
#
# COMPACT_ATOMS: atom_id res chain seq x y z
N MET A 1 -27.94 15.11 20.20
CA MET A 1 -28.42 13.94 19.47
C MET A 1 -27.21 13.09 19.22
N GLU A 2 -27.24 11.89 19.78
CA GLU A 2 -26.12 10.97 19.89
C GLU A 2 -26.12 10.15 18.60
N ASP A 3 -25.25 10.52 17.64
CA ASP A 3 -24.98 9.69 16.45
C ASP A 3 -24.21 8.45 16.90
N GLY A 4 -24.94 7.49 17.47
CA GLY A 4 -24.43 6.15 17.74
C GLY A 4 -24.37 5.31 16.45
N PRO A 5 -23.63 4.19 16.44
CA PRO A 5 -23.50 3.30 15.30
C PRO A 5 -24.83 2.67 14.81
N ASP A 6 -25.91 2.86 15.56
CA ASP A 6 -27.27 2.41 15.25
C ASP A 6 -28.13 3.49 14.56
N SER A 7 -27.54 4.60 14.09
CA SER A 7 -28.28 5.55 13.28
C SER A 7 -28.68 4.91 11.95
N LYS A 8 -29.90 5.23 11.49
CA LYS A 8 -30.47 4.66 10.27
C LYS A 8 -29.61 4.99 9.05
N GLU A 9 -28.99 6.17 9.05
CA GLU A 9 -28.11 6.66 8.01
C GLU A 9 -26.83 5.82 7.89
N ILE A 10 -26.26 5.36 9.02
CA ILE A 10 -25.08 4.48 9.02
C ILE A 10 -25.45 3.08 8.50
N GLN A 11 -26.62 2.57 8.85
CA GLN A 11 -27.11 1.30 8.30
C GLN A 11 -27.34 1.37 6.80
N GLU A 12 -28.03 2.41 6.30
CA GLU A 12 -28.26 2.60 4.87
C GLU A 12 -26.94 2.73 4.08
N PHE A 13 -25.94 3.42 4.65
CA PHE A 13 -24.62 3.50 4.06
C PHE A 13 -23.90 2.15 4.02
N ASN A 14 -23.97 1.38 5.12
CA ASN A 14 -23.35 0.05 5.19
C ASN A 14 -24.00 -0.91 4.18
N ASP A 15 -25.33 -0.95 4.13
CA ASP A 15 -26.08 -1.77 3.17
C ASP A 15 -25.71 -1.41 1.72
N TYR A 16 -25.61 -0.12 1.40
CA TYR A 16 -25.14 0.33 0.09
C TYR A 16 -23.70 -0.15 -0.18
N MET A 17 -22.79 0.03 0.78
CA MET A 17 -21.39 -0.38 0.63
C MET A 17 -21.26 -1.89 0.41
N VAL A 18 -21.99 -2.70 1.18
CA VAL A 18 -21.98 -4.14 1.04
C VAL A 18 -22.54 -4.55 -0.32
N THR A 19 -23.76 -4.10 -0.64
CA THR A 19 -24.49 -4.53 -1.84
C THR A 19 -23.78 -4.10 -3.13
N GLN A 20 -23.22 -2.88 -3.17
CA GLN A 20 -22.64 -2.36 -4.40
C GLN A 20 -21.17 -2.72 -4.59
N TRP A 21 -20.43 -2.98 -3.51
CA TRP A 21 -18.98 -3.12 -3.58
C TRP A 21 -18.46 -4.41 -2.94
N LEU A 22 -19.04 -4.90 -1.85
CA LEU A 22 -18.47 -6.03 -1.12
C LEU A 22 -19.09 -7.40 -1.47
N GLU A 23 -20.24 -7.43 -2.15
CA GLU A 23 -20.85 -8.67 -2.66
C GLU A 23 -20.11 -9.25 -3.88
N ASP A 24 -19.40 -8.43 -4.64
CA ASP A 24 -18.56 -8.88 -5.75
C ASP A 24 -17.18 -9.31 -5.23
N GLU A 25 -16.97 -10.62 -5.12
CA GLU A 25 -15.68 -11.20 -4.70
C GLU A 25 -14.51 -10.72 -5.56
N ALA A 26 -14.72 -10.49 -6.87
CA ALA A 26 -13.68 -9.98 -7.75
C ALA A 26 -13.34 -8.52 -7.44
N PHE A 27 -14.32 -7.71 -7.06
CA PHE A 27 -14.07 -6.34 -6.61
C PHE A 27 -13.28 -6.34 -5.29
N VAL A 28 -13.69 -7.18 -4.33
CA VAL A 28 -13.02 -7.30 -3.03
C VAL A 28 -11.57 -7.75 -3.22
N ASP A 29 -11.30 -8.75 -4.04
CA ASP A 29 -9.92 -9.22 -4.26
C ASP A 29 -9.00 -8.15 -4.88
N ILE A 30 -9.53 -7.28 -5.74
CA ILE A 30 -8.75 -6.24 -6.41
C ILE A 30 -8.56 -5.01 -5.51
N TRP A 31 -9.59 -4.61 -4.78
CA TRP A 31 -9.64 -3.31 -4.11
C TRP A 31 -9.60 -3.38 -2.57
N CYS A 32 -9.83 -4.54 -1.97
CA CYS A 32 -9.74 -4.72 -0.52
C CYS A 32 -8.29 -4.87 -0.09
N ALA A 33 -7.78 -3.88 0.64
CA ALA A 33 -6.45 -3.93 1.24
C ALA A 33 -6.41 -4.69 2.59
N HIS A 34 -7.45 -5.46 2.92
CA HIS A 34 -7.48 -6.26 4.14
C HIS A 34 -6.35 -7.29 4.12
N ASN A 35 -5.60 -7.41 5.23
CA ASN A 35 -4.38 -8.24 5.34
C ASN A 35 -3.25 -7.95 4.34
N GLN A 36 -3.31 -6.87 3.56
CA GLN A 36 -2.17 -6.40 2.77
C GLN A 36 -1.15 -5.68 3.68
N ARG A 37 0.14 -5.94 3.47
CA ARG A 37 1.25 -5.25 4.17
C ARG A 37 1.29 -3.75 3.82
N HIS A 38 0.92 -3.39 2.59
CA HIS A 38 0.89 -2.02 2.10
C HIS A 38 -0.56 -1.57 1.93
N ARG A 39 -1.11 -0.90 2.95
CA ARG A 39 -2.49 -0.39 2.95
C ARG A 39 -2.60 1.05 2.45
N THR A 40 -1.48 1.69 2.15
CA THR A 40 -1.45 3.10 1.76
C THR A 40 -1.42 3.27 0.25
N THR A 41 -2.14 4.28 -0.23
CA THR A 41 -2.14 4.74 -1.63
C THR A 41 -0.85 5.46 -2.02
N ASN A 42 0.15 5.53 -1.13
CA ASN A 42 1.41 6.25 -1.31
C ASN A 42 2.11 5.93 -2.63
N ALA A 43 2.09 4.68 -3.08
CA ALA A 43 2.72 4.27 -4.33
C ALA A 43 2.02 4.90 -5.55
N VAL A 44 0.67 4.84 -5.58
CA VAL A 44 -0.16 5.41 -6.65
C VAL A 44 -0.07 6.94 -6.62
N GLU A 45 -0.16 7.55 -5.45
CA GLU A 45 -0.04 9.00 -5.28
C GLU A 45 1.33 9.51 -5.72
N ALA A 46 2.42 8.82 -5.34
CA ALA A 46 3.76 9.17 -5.77
C ALA A 46 3.92 9.04 -7.28
N TRP A 47 3.34 7.99 -7.88
CA TRP A 47 3.34 7.81 -9.33
C TRP A 47 2.55 8.91 -10.06
N HIS A 48 1.33 9.24 -9.60
CA HIS A 48 0.55 10.36 -10.13
C HIS A 48 1.28 11.69 -9.99
N LYS A 49 1.88 11.97 -8.82
CA LYS A 49 2.67 13.18 -8.60
C LYS A 49 3.84 13.28 -9.58
N LYS A 50 4.54 12.16 -9.83
CA LYS A 50 5.62 12.10 -10.83
C LYS A 50 5.08 12.41 -12.23
N LEU A 51 4.00 11.76 -12.66
CA LEU A 51 3.40 12.02 -13.97
C LEU A 51 3.03 13.49 -14.15
N ASN A 52 2.38 14.09 -13.14
CA ASN A 52 2.01 15.50 -13.17
C ASN A 52 3.22 16.42 -13.21
N SER A 53 4.36 16.04 -12.62
CA SER A 53 5.61 16.81 -12.74
C SER A 53 6.23 16.77 -14.13
N CYS A 54 5.90 15.75 -14.94
CA CYS A 54 6.40 15.57 -16.30
C CYS A 54 5.46 16.18 -17.36
N LEU A 55 4.22 16.49 -17.00
CA LEU A 55 3.22 17.04 -17.90
C LEU A 55 3.08 18.57 -17.71
N PRO A 56 2.85 19.32 -18.79
CA PRO A 56 2.43 20.71 -18.67
C PRO A 56 1.02 20.81 -18.06
N SER A 57 0.63 22.00 -17.57
CA SER A 57 -0.68 22.25 -16.94
C SER A 57 -1.89 21.84 -17.81
N HIS A 58 -1.76 21.95 -19.14
CA HIS A 58 -2.78 21.56 -20.11
C HIS A 58 -2.15 20.72 -21.22
N PRO A 59 -1.92 19.41 -20.99
CA PRO A 59 -1.28 18.56 -21.96
C PRO A 59 -2.28 18.13 -23.04
N ASN A 60 -1.80 18.02 -24.28
CA ASN A 60 -2.56 17.34 -25.32
C ASN A 60 -2.37 15.81 -25.23
N LEU A 61 -3.23 15.05 -25.92
CA LEU A 61 -3.21 13.59 -25.88
C LEU A 61 -1.84 13.00 -26.25
N TYR A 62 -1.17 13.58 -27.26
CA TYR A 62 0.15 13.10 -27.68
C TYR A 62 1.20 13.25 -26.56
N GLN A 63 1.19 14.37 -25.84
CA GLN A 63 2.10 14.60 -24.70
C GLN A 63 1.84 13.59 -23.57
N VAL A 64 0.57 13.34 -23.25
CA VAL A 64 0.19 12.32 -22.25
C VAL A 64 0.69 10.94 -22.69
N LEU A 65 0.41 10.52 -23.92
CA LEU A 65 0.82 9.23 -24.45
C LEU A 65 2.35 9.07 -24.46
N LYS A 66 3.08 10.13 -24.79
CA LYS A 66 4.54 10.11 -24.76
C LYS A 66 5.08 9.86 -23.36
N VAL A 67 4.61 10.62 -22.36
CA VAL A 67 5.04 10.46 -20.96
C VAL A 67 4.69 9.08 -20.43
N LEU A 68 3.50 8.55 -20.73
CA LEU A 68 3.10 7.21 -20.33
C LEU A 68 3.98 6.12 -20.97
N LYS A 69 4.30 6.27 -22.26
CA LYS A 69 5.20 5.33 -22.95
C LYS A 69 6.61 5.36 -22.35
N ASP A 70 7.13 6.54 -22.05
CA ASP A 70 8.45 6.71 -21.44
C ASP A 70 8.49 6.12 -20.02
N ASP A 71 7.44 6.32 -19.22
CA ASP A 71 7.33 5.70 -17.88
C ASP A 71 7.25 4.17 -17.98
N ALA A 72 6.41 3.63 -18.87
CA ALA A 72 6.28 2.18 -19.07
C ALA A 72 7.62 1.54 -19.44
N ASN A 73 8.38 2.15 -20.36
CA ASN A 73 9.72 1.69 -20.71
C ASN A 73 10.67 1.67 -19.51
N LEU A 74 10.65 2.73 -18.69
CA LEU A 74 11.45 2.80 -17.47
C LEU A 74 11.05 1.70 -16.47
N GLN A 75 9.76 1.42 -16.30
CA GLN A 75 9.30 0.36 -15.40
C GLN A 75 9.74 -1.01 -15.91
N CYS A 76 9.64 -1.29 -17.21
CA CYS A 76 10.15 -2.53 -17.79
C CYS A 76 11.64 -2.74 -17.49
N VAL A 77 12.46 -1.70 -17.63
CA VAL A 77 13.89 -1.77 -17.27
C VAL A 77 14.09 -2.09 -15.80
N LYS A 78 13.34 -1.43 -14.89
CA LYS A 78 13.43 -1.70 -13.44
C LYS A 78 12.99 -3.10 -13.06
N ILE A 79 11.90 -3.59 -13.65
CA ILE A 79 11.41 -4.96 -13.44
C ILE A 79 12.48 -5.95 -13.88
N ASN A 80 13.07 -5.75 -15.06
CA ASN A 80 14.16 -6.59 -15.55
C ASN A 80 15.39 -6.52 -14.63
N GLN A 81 15.77 -5.35 -14.12
CA GLN A 81 16.87 -5.23 -13.16
C GLN A 81 16.64 -6.06 -11.89
N VAL A 82 15.40 -6.09 -11.38
CA VAL A 82 15.03 -6.93 -10.23
C VAL A 82 15.07 -8.41 -10.61
N ASN A 83 14.49 -8.79 -11.75
CA ASN A 83 14.44 -10.18 -12.20
C ASN A 83 15.82 -10.78 -12.48
N PHE A 84 16.79 -9.97 -12.90
CA PHE A 84 18.16 -10.38 -13.20
C PHE A 84 19.15 -10.11 -12.05
N ASP A 85 18.65 -9.82 -10.83
CA ASP A 85 19.47 -9.53 -9.64
C ASP A 85 20.57 -8.47 -9.87
N MET A 86 20.31 -7.55 -10.80
CA MET A 86 21.26 -6.50 -11.15
C MET A 86 21.49 -5.62 -9.93
N PRO A 87 22.74 -5.19 -9.66
CA PRO A 87 23.05 -4.40 -8.48
C PRO A 87 22.28 -3.07 -8.51
N ASN A 88 21.22 -3.01 -7.70
CA ASN A 88 20.44 -1.80 -7.54
C ASN A 88 21.19 -0.86 -6.58
N SER A 89 21.45 0.38 -7.02
CA SER A 89 22.13 1.41 -6.23
C SER A 89 21.40 1.78 -4.92
N LYS A 90 20.09 1.46 -4.83
CA LYS A 90 19.24 1.77 -3.67
C LYS A 90 18.79 0.52 -2.91
N ARG A 91 19.70 -0.43 -2.64
CA ARG A 91 19.38 -1.51 -1.69
C ARG A 91 19.08 -0.90 -0.32
N ARG A 92 18.03 -1.40 0.34
CA ARG A 92 17.73 -1.03 1.75
C ARG A 92 18.97 -1.28 2.58
N LEU A 93 19.27 -0.39 3.53
CA LEU A 93 20.44 -0.57 4.37
C LEU A 93 20.26 -1.86 5.17
N PRO A 94 21.32 -2.68 5.34
CA PRO A 94 21.22 -3.93 6.09
C PRO A 94 20.59 -3.76 7.48
N LYS A 95 20.83 -2.61 8.12
CA LYS A 95 20.21 -2.24 9.40
C LYS A 95 18.68 -2.14 9.33
N ASP A 96 18.12 -1.61 8.25
CA ASP A 96 16.68 -1.42 8.09
C ASP A 96 16.01 -2.78 7.82
N VAL A 97 16.70 -3.64 7.07
CA VAL A 97 16.25 -5.02 6.82
C VAL A 97 16.30 -5.86 8.10
N ALA A 98 17.33 -5.67 8.93
CA ALA A 98 17.44 -6.33 10.23
C ALA A 98 16.34 -5.86 11.19
N ALA A 99 16.04 -4.56 11.21
CA ALA A 99 14.96 -3.99 12.01
C ALA A 99 13.59 -4.57 11.63
N ASP A 100 13.27 -4.66 10.32
CA ASP A 100 12.04 -5.30 9.85
C ASP A 100 11.92 -6.75 10.33
N LYS A 101 12.99 -7.54 10.20
CA LYS A 101 13.01 -8.94 10.66
C LYS A 101 12.82 -9.04 12.17
N TRP A 102 13.38 -8.10 12.92
CA TRP A 102 13.18 -8.01 14.37
C TRP A 102 11.72 -7.71 14.71
N TYR A 103 11.10 -6.71 14.06
CA TYR A 103 9.69 -6.38 14.26
C TYR A 103 8.80 -7.58 13.95
N GLU A 104 9.01 -8.23 12.81
CA GLU A 104 8.29 -9.45 12.43
C GLU A 104 8.43 -10.56 13.48
N HIS A 105 9.65 -10.79 13.98
CA HIS A 105 9.90 -11.79 15.02
C HIS A 105 9.12 -11.50 16.31
N VAL A 106 9.16 -10.26 16.81
CA VAL A 106 8.45 -9.86 18.05
C VAL A 106 6.93 -9.92 17.85
N THR A 107 6.42 -9.48 16.69
CA THR A 107 4.99 -9.60 16.37
C THR A 107 4.55 -11.06 16.33
N ASN A 108 5.36 -11.96 15.77
CA ASN A 108 5.05 -13.39 15.76
C ASN A 108 5.04 -14.00 17.17
N GLN A 109 5.93 -13.56 18.08
CA GLN A 109 5.88 -13.99 19.49
C GLN A 109 4.59 -13.54 20.17
N LEU A 110 4.12 -12.32 19.89
CA LEU A 110 2.86 -11.81 20.43
C LEU A 110 1.66 -12.61 19.91
N LEU A 111 1.62 -12.87 18.59
CA LEU A 111 0.55 -13.65 17.95
C LEU A 111 0.52 -15.10 18.43
N ALA A 112 1.68 -15.67 18.78
CA ALA A 112 1.80 -17.00 19.37
C ALA A 112 1.53 -17.02 20.89
N GLU A 113 1.06 -15.91 21.47
CA GLU A 113 0.78 -15.74 22.90
C GLU A 113 1.99 -16.00 23.82
N GLN A 114 3.21 -15.94 23.28
CA GLN A 114 4.45 -16.17 24.03
C GLN A 114 4.85 -14.96 24.88
N ILE A 115 4.37 -13.77 24.50
CA ILE A 115 4.63 -12.51 25.19
C ILE A 115 3.32 -11.73 25.35
N THR A 116 3.24 -10.90 26.38
CA THR A 116 2.11 -9.98 26.57
C THR A 116 2.25 -8.76 25.69
N VAL A 117 1.14 -8.07 25.42
CA VAL A 117 1.13 -6.79 24.68
C VAL A 117 2.07 -5.77 25.34
N GLY A 118 2.06 -5.68 26.67
CA GLY A 118 2.97 -4.78 27.41
C GLY A 118 4.44 -5.08 27.14
N HIS A 119 4.83 -6.35 27.17
CA HIS A 119 6.22 -6.76 26.91
C HIS A 119 6.62 -6.60 25.44
N CYS A 120 5.67 -6.72 24.51
CA CYS A 120 5.89 -6.40 23.10
C CYS A 120 6.22 -4.91 22.91
N LEU A 121 5.48 -4.02 23.57
CA LEU A 121 5.70 -2.57 23.48
C LEU A 121 7.06 -2.16 24.05
N GLU A 122 7.48 -2.74 25.17
CA GLU A 122 8.81 -2.51 25.75
C GLU A 122 9.94 -2.83 24.74
N LYS A 123 9.79 -3.92 23.99
CA LYS A 123 10.76 -4.34 22.95
C LYS A 123 10.80 -3.43 21.72
N PHE A 124 9.80 -2.57 21.52
CA PHE A 124 9.77 -1.60 20.42
C PHE A 124 10.20 -0.19 20.83
N THR A 125 10.26 0.10 22.12
CA THR A 125 10.71 1.40 22.67
C THR A 125 12.21 1.50 22.93
N LEU A 126 12.93 0.37 22.90
CA LEU A 126 14.40 0.27 23.02
C LEU A 126 15.06 0.20 21.64
#